data_AF-A0A6I0SNH4-F1
#
_entry.id   AF-A0A6I0SNH4-F1
#
_cell.length_a   1.000
_cell.length_b   1.000
_cell.length_c   1.000
_cell.angle_alpha   90.00
_cell.angle_beta   90.00
_cell.angle_gamma   90.00
#
_symmetry.space_group_name_H-M   'P 1'
#
loop_
_entity.id
_entity.type
_entity.pdbx_description
1 polymer ?
#
loop_
_entity_poly.entity_id
_entity_poly.type
_entity_poly.pdbx_seq_one_letter_code
_entity_poly.pdbx_strand_id
1 'polypeptide(L)'
;MKRGIITNNGQGIYISDGEVWMTSWELADLFYTTAGTIHAAIKRILKINILNSYEVRKYIKLENGNNADVYNLDMVIILSYQIDTGHSTAFRKWLINKVAHKQDYNLLLYFNKDTNHTLYC
;
A
#
# COMPACT_ATOMS: atom_id res chain seq x y z
N MET A 1 0.35 6.66 -18.73
CA MET A 1 1.42 7.21 -17.86
C MET A 1 2.28 6.06 -17.38
N LYS A 2 3.61 6.23 -17.29
CA LYS A 2 4.46 5.25 -16.61
C LYS A 2 4.20 5.35 -15.10
N ARG A 3 3.97 4.21 -14.43
CA ARG A 3 3.63 4.14 -13.01
C ARG A 3 4.42 3.04 -12.30
N GLY A 4 4.79 3.30 -11.06
CA GLY A 4 5.36 2.31 -10.17
C GLY A 4 4.29 1.35 -9.67
N ILE A 5 4.61 0.06 -9.67
CA ILE A 5 3.78 -1.03 -9.14
C ILE A 5 4.61 -1.74 -8.09
N ILE A 6 4.01 -1.96 -6.92
CA ILE A 6 4.62 -2.71 -5.82
C ILE A 6 4.18 -4.16 -5.98
N THR A 7 5.13 -5.09 -6.00
CA THR A 7 4.86 -6.53 -6.12
C THR A 7 5.45 -7.28 -4.94
N ASN A 8 4.79 -8.39 -4.58
CA ASN A 8 5.28 -9.36 -3.59
C ASN A 8 5.27 -10.74 -4.24
N ASN A 9 6.45 -11.25 -4.60
CA ASN A 9 6.60 -12.52 -5.32
C ASN A 9 7.10 -13.65 -4.40
N GLY A 10 6.99 -13.50 -3.08
CA GLY A 10 7.47 -14.47 -2.09
C GLY A 10 8.98 -14.45 -1.85
N GLN A 11 9.79 -13.93 -2.79
CA GLN A 11 11.23 -13.72 -2.59
C GLN A 11 11.55 -12.36 -1.96
N GLY A 12 10.62 -11.40 -2.09
CA GLY A 12 10.74 -10.07 -1.53
C GLY A 12 9.69 -9.13 -2.08
N ILE A 13 9.79 -7.87 -1.67
CA ILE A 13 8.93 -6.79 -2.15
C ILE A 13 9.76 -5.83 -3.00
N TYR A 14 9.22 -5.53 -4.18
CA TYR A 14 9.90 -4.72 -5.21
C TYR A 14 8.96 -3.60 -5.67
N ILE A 15 9.53 -2.45 -6.03
CA ILE A 15 8.80 -1.35 -6.68
C ILE A 15 9.41 -1.13 -8.05
N SER A 16 8.59 -1.13 -9.10
CA SER A 16 9.02 -0.76 -10.44
C SER A 16 9.25 0.76 -10.58
N ASP A 17 9.97 1.17 -11.62
CA ASP A 17 10.26 2.59 -11.86
C ASP A 17 8.99 3.44 -12.03
N GLY A 18 8.95 4.56 -11.32
CA GLY A 18 7.91 5.57 -11.42
C GLY A 18 7.25 5.88 -10.08
N GLU A 19 6.38 6.89 -10.08
CA GLU A 19 5.53 7.18 -8.91
C GLU A 19 4.50 6.05 -8.73
N VAL A 20 4.31 5.59 -7.49
CA VAL A 20 3.39 4.48 -7.18
C VAL A 20 1.96 4.88 -7.48
N TRP A 21 1.35 4.17 -8.43
CA TRP A 21 -0.07 4.24 -8.74
C TRP A 21 -0.56 2.84 -9.08
N MET A 22 -1.36 2.24 -8.20
CA MET A 22 -1.78 0.85 -8.30
C MET A 22 -3.29 0.71 -8.42
N THR A 23 -3.74 -0.18 -9.29
CA THR A 23 -5.15 -0.57 -9.43
C THR A 23 -5.60 -1.45 -8.26
N SER A 24 -6.91 -1.59 -8.07
CA SER A 24 -7.45 -2.54 -7.08
C SER A 24 -7.01 -3.99 -7.29
N TRP A 25 -6.72 -4.38 -8.53
CA TRP A 25 -6.23 -5.73 -8.86
C TRP A 25 -4.79 -5.94 -8.42
N GLU A 26 -3.91 -4.96 -8.67
CA GLU A 26 -2.51 -5.04 -8.23
C GLU A 26 -2.42 -4.93 -6.70
N LEU A 27 -3.30 -4.16 -6.06
CA LEU A 27 -3.41 -4.13 -4.59
C LEU A 27 -3.87 -5.47 -4.01
N ALA A 28 -4.81 -6.14 -4.71
CA ALA A 28 -5.29 -7.46 -4.31
C ALA A 28 -4.16 -8.50 -4.41
N ASP A 29 -3.37 -8.45 -5.48
CA ASP A 29 -2.18 -9.28 -5.67
C ASP A 29 -1.13 -9.02 -4.59
N LEU A 30 -0.78 -7.75 -4.35
CA LEU A 30 0.20 -7.34 -3.33
C LEU A 30 -0.12 -7.87 -1.93
N PHE A 31 -1.40 -7.80 -1.53
CA PHE A 31 -1.85 -8.21 -0.19
C PHE A 31 -2.43 -9.62 -0.13
N TYR A 32 -2.35 -10.38 -1.23
CA TYR A 32 -2.89 -11.73 -1.36
C TYR A 32 -4.35 -11.81 -0.87
N THR A 33 -5.19 -10.97 -1.45
CA THR A 33 -6.62 -10.89 -1.15
C THR A 33 -7.43 -10.73 -2.45
N THR A 34 -8.73 -10.47 -2.34
CA THR A 34 -9.59 -10.26 -3.51
C THR A 34 -9.76 -8.78 -3.81
N ALA A 35 -10.00 -8.44 -5.09
CA ALA A 35 -10.35 -7.08 -5.48
C ALA A 35 -11.62 -6.56 -4.76
N GLY A 36 -12.56 -7.45 -4.40
CA GLY A 36 -13.72 -7.12 -3.59
C GLY A 36 -13.35 -6.66 -2.17
N THR A 37 -12.42 -7.35 -1.52
CA THR A 37 -11.87 -6.96 -0.21
C THR A 37 -11.21 -5.58 -0.29
N ILE A 38 -10.38 -5.35 -1.32
CA ILE A 38 -9.75 -4.04 -1.57
C ILE A 38 -10.80 -2.95 -1.71
N HIS A 39 -11.81 -3.17 -2.56
CA HIS A 39 -12.86 -2.17 -2.81
C HIS A 39 -13.63 -1.84 -1.53
N ALA A 40 -13.97 -2.84 -0.72
CA ALA A 40 -14.62 -2.64 0.57
C ALA A 40 -13.75 -1.84 1.55
N ALA A 41 -12.45 -2.12 1.62
CA ALA A 41 -11.51 -1.39 2.48
C ALA A 41 -11.34 0.06 2.03
N ILE A 42 -11.15 0.32 0.73
CA ILE A 42 -11.07 1.68 0.16
C ILE A 42 -12.34 2.47 0.48
N LYS A 43 -13.51 1.86 0.31
CA LYS A 43 -14.80 2.50 0.65
C LYS A 43 -14.87 2.88 2.12
N ARG A 44 -14.37 2.03 3.04
CA ARG A 44 -14.30 2.36 4.47
C ARG A 44 -13.36 3.55 4.72
N ILE A 45 -12.14 3.50 4.20
CA ILE A 45 -11.11 4.56 4.38
C ILE A 45 -11.63 5.93 3.93
N LEU A 46 -12.24 5.99 2.74
CA LEU A 46 -12.78 7.23 2.19
C LEU A 46 -14.01 7.71 2.97
N LYS A 47 -14.86 6.81 3.46
CA LYS A 47 -16.05 7.17 4.25
C LYS A 47 -15.69 7.87 5.56
N ILE A 48 -14.60 7.45 6.21
CA ILE A 48 -14.15 8.05 7.48
C ILE A 48 -13.18 9.22 7.27
N ASN A 49 -13.04 9.70 6.02
CA ASN A 49 -12.19 10.82 5.64
C ASN A 49 -10.74 10.73 6.16
N ILE A 50 -10.19 9.52 6.31
CA ILE A 50 -8.76 9.35 6.63
C ILE A 50 -7.89 9.93 5.50
N LEU A 51 -8.34 9.83 4.26
CA LEU A 51 -7.67 10.36 3.08
C LEU A 51 -8.63 11.22 2.25
N ASN A 52 -8.11 12.30 1.68
CA ASN A 52 -8.81 13.07 0.67
C ASN A 52 -8.86 12.27 -0.65
N SER A 53 -10.05 11.85 -1.06
CA SER A 53 -10.24 11.01 -2.25
C SER A 53 -9.61 11.58 -3.53
N TYR A 54 -9.51 12.91 -3.65
CA TYR A 54 -8.94 13.58 -4.83
C TYR A 54 -7.42 13.48 -4.90
N GLU A 55 -6.74 13.32 -3.77
CA GLU A 55 -5.27 13.24 -3.71
C GLU A 55 -4.79 11.81 -3.94
N VAL A 56 -5.57 10.84 -3.46
CA VAL A 56 -5.15 9.43 -3.38
C VAL A 56 -5.72 8.55 -4.50
N ARG A 57 -6.64 9.06 -5.33
CA ARG A 57 -7.26 8.35 -6.45
C ARG A 57 -7.13 9.13 -7.74
N LYS A 58 -6.74 8.45 -8.83
CA LYS A 58 -6.82 8.97 -10.20
C LYS A 58 -7.55 7.98 -11.10
N TYR A 59 -8.26 8.49 -12.09
CA TYR A 59 -8.80 7.66 -13.17
C TYR A 59 -7.92 7.83 -14.41
N ILE A 60 -7.28 6.74 -14.85
CA ILE A 60 -6.26 6.80 -15.91
C ILE A 60 -6.50 5.72 -16.97
N LYS A 61 -5.96 5.95 -18.17
CA LYS A 61 -5.80 4.92 -19.20
C LYS A 61 -4.50 4.14 -18.96
N LEU A 62 -4.62 2.84 -18.77
CA LEU A 62 -3.53 1.87 -18.61
C LEU A 62 -2.89 1.54 -19.97
N GLU A 63 -1.71 0.93 -19.93
CA GLU A 63 -0.96 0.53 -21.14
C GLU A 63 -1.70 -0.52 -21.99
N ASN A 64 -2.49 -1.39 -21.35
CA ASN A 64 -3.37 -2.34 -22.03
C ASN A 64 -4.60 -1.68 -22.68
N GLY A 65 -4.71 -0.36 -22.65
CA GLY A 65 -5.79 0.41 -23.24
C GLY A 65 -7.02 0.58 -22.36
N ASN A 66 -7.13 -0.15 -21.25
CA ASN A 66 -8.26 -0.06 -20.34
C ASN A 66 -8.16 1.16 -19.42
N ASN A 67 -9.31 1.74 -19.07
CA ASN A 67 -9.36 2.79 -18.06
C ASN A 67 -9.61 2.17 -16.67
N ALA A 68 -8.93 2.67 -15.66
CA ALA A 68 -9.07 2.17 -14.29
C ALA A 68 -8.84 3.26 -13.25
N ASP A 69 -9.47 3.09 -12.09
CA ASP A 69 -9.08 3.78 -10.86
C ASP A 69 -7.73 3.23 -10.39
N VAL A 70 -6.80 4.14 -10.10
CA VAL A 70 -5.50 3.86 -9.49
C VAL A 70 -5.33 4.66 -8.21
N TYR A 71 -4.53 4.11 -7.30
CA TYR A 71 -4.34 4.60 -5.95
C TYR A 71 -2.87 4.81 -5.63
N ASN A 72 -2.55 5.89 -4.92
CA ASN A 72 -1.17 6.26 -4.59
C ASN A 72 -0.59 5.41 -3.44
N LEU A 73 0.67 5.71 -3.07
CA LEU A 73 1.37 5.02 -1.98
C LEU A 73 0.66 5.18 -0.62
N ASP A 74 0.07 6.33 -0.31
CA ASP A 74 -0.62 6.54 0.98
C ASP A 74 -1.80 5.58 1.16
N MET A 75 -2.57 5.39 0.09
CA MET A 75 -3.65 4.39 0.09
C MET A 75 -3.10 2.98 0.26
N VAL A 76 -1.99 2.62 -0.40
CA VAL A 76 -1.33 1.31 -0.23
C VAL A 76 -0.93 1.09 1.24
N ILE A 77 -0.32 2.10 1.87
CA ILE A 77 0.11 2.03 3.27
C ILE A 77 -1.09 1.81 4.19
N ILE A 78 -2.14 2.61 4.06
CA ILE A 78 -3.33 2.47 4.92
C ILE A 78 -4.04 1.13 4.69
N LEU A 79 -4.14 0.68 3.44
CA LEU A 79 -4.70 -0.63 3.11
C LEU A 79 -3.94 -1.77 3.77
N SER A 80 -2.62 -1.67 3.87
CA SER A 80 -1.81 -2.66 4.56
C SER A 80 -2.18 -2.82 6.04
N TYR A 81 -2.76 -1.80 6.70
CA TYR A 81 -3.27 -1.91 8.07
C TYR A 81 -4.73 -2.35 8.14
N GLN A 82 -5.49 -2.21 7.05
CA GLN A 82 -6.90 -2.62 6.97
C GLN A 82 -7.08 -4.08 6.51
N ILE A 83 -6.06 -4.67 5.89
CA ILE A 83 -6.08 -6.02 5.35
C ILE A 83 -5.15 -6.89 6.18
N ASP A 84 -5.74 -7.80 6.96
CA ASP A 84 -4.98 -8.68 7.85
C ASP A 84 -4.54 -9.96 7.12
N THR A 85 -3.43 -9.86 6.38
CA THR A 85 -2.77 -11.02 5.76
C THR A 85 -1.29 -11.05 6.11
N GLY A 86 -0.68 -12.24 5.97
CA GLY A 86 0.77 -12.39 6.06
C GLY A 86 1.51 -11.49 5.05
N HIS A 87 0.93 -11.27 3.87
CA HIS A 87 1.47 -10.41 2.83
C HIS A 87 1.42 -8.92 3.21
N SER A 88 0.33 -8.45 3.83
CA SER A 88 0.27 -7.11 4.42
C SER A 88 1.33 -6.93 5.52
N THR A 89 1.52 -7.94 6.36
CA THR A 89 2.54 -7.92 7.42
C THR A 89 3.95 -7.84 6.83
N ALA A 90 4.24 -8.63 5.79
CA ALA A 90 5.51 -8.57 5.07
C ALA A 90 5.74 -7.19 4.44
N PHE A 91 4.71 -6.59 3.83
CA PHE A 91 4.76 -5.24 3.28
C PHE A 91 5.08 -4.19 4.34
N ARG A 92 4.42 -4.21 5.50
CA ARG A 92 4.71 -3.27 6.59
C ARG A 92 6.15 -3.40 7.10
N LYS A 93 6.65 -4.62 7.27
CA LYS A 93 8.06 -4.87 7.66
C LYS A 93 9.04 -4.34 6.61
N TRP A 94 8.78 -4.64 5.33
CA TRP A 94 9.59 -4.14 4.23
C TRP A 94 9.61 -2.61 4.15
N LEU A 95 8.45 -1.97 4.34
CA LEU A 95 8.32 -0.52 4.33
C LEU A 95 9.15 0.12 5.46
N ILE A 96 9.02 -0.40 6.69
CA ILE A 96 9.80 0.07 7.84
C ILE A 96 11.30 -0.08 7.56
N ASN A 97 11.74 -1.25 7.09
CA ASN A 97 13.14 -1.47 6.77
C ASN A 97 13.64 -0.54 5.67
N LYS A 98 12.84 -0.29 4.62
CA LYS A 98 13.21 0.65 3.55
C LYS A 98 13.37 2.08 4.05
N VAL A 99 12.50 2.52 4.96
CA VAL A 99 12.56 3.85 5.55
C VAL A 99 13.75 3.96 6.51
N ALA A 100 13.96 2.96 7.37
CA ALA A 100 15.07 2.89 8.31
C ALA A 100 16.44 2.75 7.63
N HIS A 101 16.54 2.12 6.46
CA HIS A 101 17.79 2.08 5.69
C HIS A 101 18.07 3.35 4.90
N LYS A 102 17.06 4.19 4.64
CA LYS A 102 17.24 5.46 3.91
C LYS A 102 17.60 6.62 4.85
N GLN A 103 17.46 6.44 6.14
CA GLN A 103 17.77 7.43 7.16
C GLN A 103 18.69 6.75 8.17
N ASP A 104 19.89 7.28 8.44
CA ASP A 104 20.77 6.79 9.53
C ASP A 104 20.17 7.03 10.94
N TYR A 105 18.84 7.06 11.09
CA TYR A 105 18.10 7.21 12.33
C TYR A 105 16.85 6.31 12.37
N ASN A 106 16.60 5.76 13.56
CA ASN A 106 15.41 4.98 13.89
C ASN A 106 14.15 5.84 13.77
N LEU A 107 13.38 5.65 12.69
CA LEU A 107 12.10 6.32 12.51
C LEU A 107 11.03 5.63 13.37
N LEU A 108 10.79 6.17 14.56
CA LEU A 108 9.64 5.83 15.41
C LEU A 108 8.35 6.33 14.75
N LEU A 109 7.73 5.47 13.95
CA LEU A 109 6.37 5.68 13.45
C LEU A 109 5.39 5.38 14.59
N TYR A 110 4.93 6.43 15.27
CA TYR A 110 3.84 6.33 16.24
C TYR A 110 2.52 6.07 15.52
N PHE A 111 2.15 4.79 15.41
CA PHE A 111 0.78 4.40 15.12
C PHE A 111 -0.03 4.51 16.42
N ASN A 112 -1.11 5.29 16.41
CA ASN A 112 -2.01 5.43 17.55
C ASN A 112 -2.53 4.04 17.99
N LYS A 113 -2.12 3.62 19.21
CA LYS A 113 -2.60 2.56 20.14
C LYS A 113 -3.53 1.49 19.54
N ASP A 114 -3.13 0.21 19.50
CA ASP A 114 -3.33 -0.66 20.69
C ASP A 114 -2.42 -1.91 20.80
N THR A 115 -1.26 -1.99 20.17
CA THR A 115 -0.30 -3.08 20.49
C THR A 115 1.13 -2.59 20.45
N ASN A 116 1.69 -2.30 21.63
CA ASN A 116 3.12 -2.06 21.83
C ASN A 116 3.89 -3.36 21.58
N HIS A 117 4.40 -3.53 20.37
CA HIS A 117 5.47 -4.49 20.11
C HIS A 117 6.70 -3.73 19.65
N THR A 118 7.61 -3.51 20.60
CA THR A 118 9.01 -3.21 20.34
C THR A 118 9.65 -4.47 19.77
N LEU A 119 9.89 -4.49 18.46
CA LEU A 119 10.75 -5.50 17.85
C LEU A 119 12.18 -4.92 17.85
N TYR A 120 13.02 -5.50 18.70
CA TYR A 120 14.46 -5.32 18.61
C TYR A 120 14.98 -6.11 17.40
N CYS A 121 15.93 -5.51 16.69
CA CYS A 121 16.75 -6.19 15.68
C CYS A 121 17.61 -7.28 16.31
#